data_AF-A0A5P9HHV8-F1
#
_entry.id   AF-A0A5P9HHV8-F1
#
_cell.length_a   1.000
_cell.length_b   1.000
_cell.length_c   1.000
_cell.angle_alpha   90.00
_cell.angle_beta   90.00
_cell.angle_gamma   90.00
#
_symmetry.space_group_name_H-M   'P 1'
#
loop_
_entity.id
_entity.type
_entity.pdbx_description
1 polymer ?
#
loop_
_entity_poly.entity_id
_entity_poly.type
_entity_poly.pdbx_seq_one_letter_code
_entity_poly.pdbx_strand_id
1 'polypeptide(L)'
;MTPDLISPLNADAEMQSHYSSNPLLRDMLVIEAYERLGLDGVTPLPLSSDEVTRYNAAAASLEVEAEDALTRLEDGPDENNLRPLLAGRLSIAIRVRLLVAEATVKTARQHGTRT
;
A
#
# COMPACT_ATOMS: atom_id res chain seq x y z
N MET A 1 32.42 -16.16 -0.38
CA MET A 1 31.24 -15.62 0.33
C MET A 1 30.73 -14.45 -0.48
N THR A 2 29.81 -14.69 -1.40
CA THR A 2 29.02 -13.64 -2.04
C THR A 2 27.99 -13.17 -1.01
N PRO A 3 27.86 -11.87 -0.71
CA PRO A 3 26.76 -11.41 0.11
C PRO A 3 25.47 -11.72 -0.66
N ASP A 4 24.54 -12.41 -0.02
CA ASP A 4 23.22 -12.66 -0.56
C ASP A 4 22.59 -11.30 -0.88
N LEU A 5 22.55 -11.00 -2.16
CA LEU A 5 21.75 -9.93 -2.71
C LEU A 5 20.31 -10.35 -2.46
N ILE A 6 19.72 -9.84 -1.37
CA ILE A 6 18.27 -9.86 -1.20
C ILE A 6 17.72 -9.17 -2.45
N SER A 7 17.20 -9.98 -3.38
CA SER A 7 16.59 -9.47 -4.59
C SER A 7 15.47 -8.51 -4.19
N PRO A 8 15.23 -7.39 -4.90
CA PRO A 8 14.16 -6.44 -4.55
C PRO A 8 12.80 -7.14 -4.38
N LEU A 9 12.56 -8.21 -5.14
CA LEU A 9 11.39 -9.09 -5.01
C LEU A 9 11.25 -9.79 -3.65
N ASN A 10 12.37 -10.13 -2.98
CA ASN A 10 12.34 -10.75 -1.66
C ASN A 10 12.06 -9.72 -0.56
N ALA A 11 12.57 -8.49 -0.71
CA ALA A 11 12.33 -7.42 0.26
C ALA A 11 10.86 -7.01 0.34
N ASP A 12 10.18 -6.95 -0.82
CA ASP A 12 8.75 -6.63 -0.89
C ASP A 12 7.88 -7.73 -0.25
N ALA A 13 8.23 -9.00 -0.50
CA ALA A 13 7.51 -10.15 0.09
C ALA A 13 7.75 -10.29 1.60
N GLU A 14 8.97 -10.05 2.08
CA GLU A 14 9.29 -10.03 3.51
C GLU A 14 8.56 -8.91 4.24
N MET A 15 8.50 -7.70 3.66
CA MET A 15 7.74 -6.60 4.22
C MET A 15 6.23 -6.85 4.20
N GLN A 16 5.69 -7.43 3.13
CA GLN A 16 4.28 -7.79 3.08
C GLN A 16 3.94 -8.82 4.18
N SER A 17 4.77 -9.84 4.37
CA SER A 17 4.63 -10.83 5.45
C SER A 17 4.68 -10.16 6.83
N HIS A 18 5.60 -9.22 7.03
CA HIS A 18 5.69 -8.42 8.26
C HIS A 18 4.39 -7.67 8.55
N TYR A 19 3.81 -6.99 7.56
CA TYR A 19 2.54 -6.27 7.73
C TYR A 19 1.32 -7.17 7.90
N SER A 20 1.33 -8.36 7.30
CA SER A 20 0.30 -9.38 7.55
C SER A 20 0.34 -9.89 9.00
N SER A 21 1.54 -9.96 9.60
CA SER A 21 1.70 -10.30 11.01
C SER A 21 1.41 -9.15 11.98
N ASN A 22 1.28 -7.92 11.48
CA ASN A 22 1.03 -6.72 12.29
C ASN A 22 -0.04 -5.80 11.65
N PRO A 23 -1.33 -6.15 11.78
CA PRO A 23 -2.45 -5.44 11.14
C PRO A 23 -2.57 -3.98 11.59
N LEU A 24 -2.22 -3.68 12.85
CA LEU A 24 -2.28 -2.32 13.38
C LEU A 24 -1.24 -1.41 12.72
N LEU A 25 0.00 -1.90 12.61
CA LEU A 25 1.08 -1.17 11.94
C LEU A 25 0.76 -0.97 10.45
N ARG A 26 0.23 -2.01 9.80
CA ARG A 26 -0.23 -1.95 8.41
C ARG A 26 -1.28 -0.86 8.22
N ASP A 27 -2.36 -0.90 9.01
CA ASP A 27 -3.48 0.04 8.88
C ASP A 27 -3.02 1.49 9.19
N MET A 28 -2.12 1.68 10.16
CA MET A 28 -1.52 2.99 10.44
C MET A 28 -0.72 3.54 9.25
N LEU A 29 0.10 2.71 8.59
CA LEU A 29 0.87 3.11 7.42
C LEU A 29 0.00 3.40 6.20
N VAL A 30 -1.09 2.65 6.02
CA VAL A 30 -2.06 2.90 4.94
C VAL A 30 -2.75 4.25 5.16
N ILE A 31 -3.17 4.56 6.39
CA ILE A 31 -3.77 5.85 6.72
C ILE A 31 -2.75 6.98 6.52
N GLU A 32 -1.53 6.82 7.02
CA GLU A 32 -0.44 7.80 6.84
C GLU A 32 -0.20 8.09 5.36
N ALA A 33 -0.09 7.05 4.52
CA ALA A 33 0.09 7.20 3.09
C ALA A 33 -1.11 7.91 2.43
N TYR A 34 -2.33 7.55 2.81
CA TYR A 34 -3.54 8.15 2.28
C TYR A 34 -3.65 9.64 2.63
N GLU A 35 -3.37 10.02 3.88
CA GLU A 35 -3.39 11.42 4.31
C GLU A 35 -2.27 12.22 3.65
N ARG A 36 -1.06 11.68 3.62
CA ARG A 36 0.11 12.40 3.08
C ARG A 36 0.04 12.59 1.57
N LEU A 37 -0.50 11.62 0.84
CA LEU A 37 -0.55 11.65 -0.62
C LEU A 37 -1.91 12.09 -1.18
N GLY A 38 -2.99 11.94 -0.40
CA GLY A 38 -4.37 12.18 -0.81
C GLY A 38 -4.95 13.54 -0.40
N LEU A 39 -4.19 14.41 0.27
CA LEU A 39 -4.61 15.79 0.53
C LEU A 39 -4.59 16.60 -0.78
N ASP A 40 -5.74 16.62 -1.45
CA ASP A 40 -6.03 17.37 -2.67
C ASP A 40 -5.56 18.83 -2.56
N GLY A 41 -4.50 19.16 -3.32
CA GLY A 41 -3.99 20.52 -3.46
C GLY A 41 -2.57 20.75 -2.95
N VAL A 42 -2.01 19.83 -2.15
CA VAL A 42 -0.58 19.87 -1.81
C VAL A 42 0.17 19.03 -2.83
N THR A 43 1.21 19.58 -3.44
CA THR A 43 2.11 18.77 -4.28
C THR A 43 2.63 17.64 -3.40
N PRO A 44 2.38 16.35 -3.74
CA PRO A 44 2.84 15.24 -2.91
C PRO A 44 4.35 15.42 -2.71
N LEU A 45 4.76 15.44 -1.44
CA LEU A 45 6.16 15.52 -1.08
C LEU A 45 6.89 14.34 -1.74
N PRO A 46 8.11 14.56 -2.26
CA PRO A 46 8.88 13.46 -2.83
C PRO A 46 9.04 12.37 -1.78
N LEU A 47 8.71 11.14 -2.17
CA LEU A 47 8.88 9.97 -1.32
C LEU A 47 10.32 9.47 -1.41
N SER A 48 10.89 9.09 -0.28
CA SER A 48 12.09 8.28 -0.24
C SER A 48 11.81 6.85 -0.75
N SER A 49 12.86 6.14 -1.18
CA SER A 49 12.73 4.74 -1.62
C SER A 49 12.13 3.85 -0.52
N ASP A 50 12.49 4.09 0.74
CA ASP A 50 11.97 3.34 1.89
C ASP A 50 10.47 3.59 2.12
N GLU A 51 10.02 4.84 2.02
CA GLU A 51 8.59 5.17 2.12
C GLU A 51 7.79 4.51 0.98
N VAL A 52 8.32 4.50 -0.24
CA VAL A 52 7.68 3.80 -1.38
C VAL A 52 7.53 2.32 -1.09
N THR A 53 8.58 1.66 -0.61
CA THR A 53 8.54 0.23 -0.29
C THR A 53 7.55 -0.06 0.84
N ARG A 54 7.61 0.69 1.95
CA ARG A 54 6.73 0.48 3.12
C ARG A 54 5.26 0.70 2.78
N TYR A 55 4.92 1.79 2.10
CA TYR A 55 3.53 2.08 1.74
C TYR A 55 2.97 1.05 0.74
N ASN A 56 3.76 0.64 -0.26
CA ASN A 56 3.33 -0.40 -1.19
C ASN A 56 3.13 -1.75 -0.49
N ALA A 57 4.04 -2.17 0.37
CA ALA A 57 3.93 -3.44 1.08
C ALA A 57 2.76 -3.45 2.08
N ALA A 58 2.51 -2.33 2.79
CA ALA A 58 1.36 -2.21 3.69
C ALA A 58 0.03 -2.25 2.91
N ALA A 59 -0.06 -1.53 1.80
CA ALA A 59 -1.25 -1.55 0.95
C ALA A 59 -1.47 -2.92 0.30
N ALA A 60 -0.42 -3.59 -0.20
CA ALA A 60 -0.52 -4.93 -0.77
C ALA A 60 -0.95 -5.98 0.29
N SER A 61 -0.48 -5.85 1.53
CA SER A 61 -0.95 -6.71 2.64
C SER A 61 -2.45 -6.49 2.93
N LEU A 62 -2.93 -5.24 2.88
CA LEU A 62 -4.34 -4.91 3.10
C LEU A 62 -5.24 -5.40 1.95
N GLU A 63 -4.76 -5.28 0.72
CA GLU A 63 -5.43 -5.79 -0.49
C GLU A 63 -5.67 -7.29 -0.39
N VAL A 64 -4.61 -8.07 -0.11
CA VAL A 64 -4.72 -9.53 0.07
C VAL A 64 -5.69 -9.90 1.20
N GLU A 65 -5.60 -9.24 2.36
CA GLU A 65 -6.53 -9.49 3.47
C GLU A 65 -7.98 -9.21 3.07
N ALA A 66 -8.25 -8.10 2.38
CA ALA A 66 -9.59 -7.72 1.98
C ALA A 66 -10.16 -8.64 0.90
N GLU A 67 -9.35 -9.04 -0.08
CA GLU A 67 -9.75 -9.99 -1.14
C GLU A 67 -10.02 -11.39 -0.58
N ASP A 68 -9.16 -11.89 0.30
CA ASP A 68 -9.36 -13.18 0.98
C ASP A 68 -10.63 -13.15 1.83
N ALA A 69 -10.87 -12.07 2.57
CA ALA A 69 -12.07 -11.90 3.37
C ALA A 69 -13.34 -11.80 2.52
N LEU A 70 -13.29 -11.11 1.37
CA LEU A 70 -14.41 -11.04 0.43
C LEU A 70 -14.71 -12.39 -0.20
N THR A 71 -13.69 -13.18 -0.53
CA THR A 71 -13.82 -14.51 -1.13
C THR A 71 -14.44 -15.51 -0.16
N ARG A 72 -14.16 -15.36 1.13
CA ARG A 72 -14.67 -16.22 2.21
C ARG A 72 -16.01 -15.75 2.79
N LEU A 73 -16.52 -14.60 2.35
CA LEU A 73 -17.78 -14.06 2.83
C LEU A 73 -18.93 -14.87 2.22
N GLU A 74 -19.63 -15.63 3.07
CA GLU A 74 -20.82 -16.39 2.67
C GLU A 74 -22.06 -15.49 2.62
N ASP A 75 -23.02 -15.86 1.77
CA ASP A 75 -24.29 -15.14 1.66
C ASP A 75 -25.08 -15.27 2.97
N GLY A 76 -25.29 -14.16 3.66
CA GLY A 76 -25.86 -14.16 5.01
C GLY A 76 -26.18 -12.76 5.54
N PRO A 77 -26.86 -12.67 6.71
CA PRO A 77 -27.25 -11.38 7.29
C PRO A 77 -26.06 -10.45 7.58
N ASP A 78 -24.87 -11.01 7.84
CA ASP A 78 -23.64 -10.27 8.07
C ASP A 78 -22.99 -9.75 6.77
N GLU A 79 -23.33 -10.34 5.62
CA GLU A 79 -22.77 -9.97 4.32
C GLU A 79 -23.07 -8.52 3.95
N ASN A 80 -24.31 -8.07 4.19
CA ASN A 80 -24.76 -6.71 3.88
C ASN A 80 -23.98 -5.65 4.66
N ASN A 81 -23.40 -6.01 5.81
CA ASN A 81 -22.60 -5.10 6.63
C ASN A 81 -21.11 -5.23 6.32
N LEU A 82 -20.61 -6.45 6.10
CA LEU A 82 -19.19 -6.73 5.94
C LEU A 82 -18.70 -6.47 4.51
N ARG A 83 -19.49 -6.77 3.49
CA ARG A 83 -19.09 -6.60 2.08
C ARG A 83 -18.73 -5.14 1.76
N PRO A 84 -19.51 -4.11 2.15
CA PRO A 84 -19.13 -2.72 1.91
C PRO A 84 -17.86 -2.30 2.67
N LEU A 85 -17.65 -2.81 3.89
CA LEU A 85 -16.46 -2.50 4.69
C LEU A 85 -15.20 -3.08 4.05
N LEU A 86 -15.25 -4.35 3.61
CA LEU A 86 -14.13 -5.01 2.95
C LEU A 86 -13.85 -4.37 1.57
N ALA A 87 -14.88 -4.03 0.81
CA ALA A 87 -14.72 -3.28 -0.43
C ALA A 87 -14.09 -1.89 -0.20
N GLY A 88 -14.45 -1.21 0.89
CA GLY A 88 -13.83 0.05 1.30
C GLY A 88 -12.34 -0.11 1.61
N ARG A 89 -11.96 -1.15 2.38
CA ARG A 89 -10.56 -1.47 2.67
C ARG A 89 -9.77 -1.74 1.39
N LEU A 90 -10.33 -2.52 0.47
CA LEU A 90 -9.72 -2.80 -0.84
C LEU A 90 -9.54 -1.52 -1.66
N SER A 91 -10.56 -0.65 -1.72
CA SER A 91 -10.48 0.62 -2.44
C SER A 91 -9.39 1.54 -1.88
N ILE A 92 -9.22 1.58 -0.56
CA ILE A 92 -8.16 2.39 0.09
C ILE A 92 -6.77 1.85 -0.27
N ALA A 93 -6.57 0.53 -0.18
CA ALA A 93 -5.30 -0.10 -0.55
C ALA A 93 -4.89 0.23 -2.00
N ILE A 94 -5.82 0.05 -2.95
CA ILE A 94 -5.60 0.37 -4.36
C ILE A 94 -5.27 1.86 -4.53
N ARG A 95 -6.01 2.74 -3.85
CA ARG A 95 -5.80 4.20 -3.95
C ARG A 95 -4.42 4.59 -3.44
N VAL A 96 -3.95 4.02 -2.33
CA VAL A 96 -2.59 4.26 -1.81
C VAL A 96 -1.53 3.85 -2.83
N ARG A 97 -1.64 2.66 -3.44
CA ARG A 97 -0.67 2.20 -4.45
C ARG A 97 -0.62 3.13 -5.67
N LEU A 98 -1.78 3.60 -6.13
CA LEU A 98 -1.88 4.58 -7.23
C LEU A 98 -1.20 5.90 -6.86
N LEU A 99 -1.48 6.43 -5.67
CA LEU A 99 -0.88 7.67 -5.18
C LEU A 99 0.65 7.56 -5.02
N VAL A 100 1.15 6.43 -4.54
CA VAL A 100 2.60 6.15 -4.44
C VAL A 100 3.24 6.13 -5.83
N ALA A 101 2.59 5.49 -6.81
CA ALA A 101 3.06 5.46 -8.19
C ALA A 101 3.11 6.88 -8.81
N GLU A 102 2.06 7.68 -8.61
CA GLU A 102 2.00 9.07 -9.07
C GLU A 102 3.11 9.92 -8.44
N ALA A 103 3.33 9.82 -7.13
CA ALA A 103 4.39 10.54 -6.41
C ALA A 103 5.79 10.15 -6.91
N THR A 104 6.03 8.85 -7.14
CA THR A 104 7.29 8.34 -7.68
C THR A 104 7.56 8.89 -9.08
N VAL A 105 6.56 8.84 -9.98
CA VAL A 105 6.67 9.37 -11.35
C VAL A 105 6.91 10.87 -11.36
N LYS A 106 6.19 11.63 -10.52
CA LYS A 106 6.37 13.09 -10.41
C LYS A 106 7.77 13.45 -9.94
N THR A 107 8.29 12.74 -8.95
CA THR A 107 9.66 12.92 -8.43
C THR A 107 10.68 12.64 -9.53
N ALA A 108 10.53 11.53 -10.27
CA ALA A 108 11.42 11.20 -11.39
C ALA A 108 11.41 12.28 -12.49
N ARG A 109 10.23 12.81 -12.84
CA ARG A 109 10.11 13.89 -13.85
C ARG A 109 10.82 15.17 -13.42
N GLN A 110 10.66 15.61 -12.16
CA GLN A 110 11.30 16.82 -11.65
C GLN A 110 12.84 16.72 -11.66
N HIS A 111 13.38 15.52 -11.41
CA HIS A 111 14.82 15.28 -11.42
C HIS A 111 15.38 15.02 -12.83
N GLY A 112 14.56 14.49 -13.75
CA GLY A 112 14.93 14.23 -15.15
C GLY A 112 14.96 15.47 -16.06
N THR A 113 14.30 16.57 -15.68
CA THR A 113 14.33 17.84 -16.43
C THR A 113 15.55 18.73 -16.15
N ARG A 114 16.56 18.22 -15.45
CA ARG A 114 17.87 18.89 -15.25
C ARG A 114 18.92 18.32 -16.22
N THR A 115 18.76 18.55 -17.51
CA THR A 115 19.85 18.43 -18.50
C THR A 115 19.68 19.47 -19.59
#